data_AF-A0A1Z9E6X3-F1
#
_entry.id   AF-A0A1Z9E6X3-F1
#
_cell.length_a   1.000
_cell.length_b   1.000
_cell.length_c   1.000
_cell.angle_alpha   90.00
_cell.angle_beta   90.00
_cell.angle_gamma   90.00
#
_symmetry.space_group_name_H-M   'P 1'
#
loop_
_entity.id
_entity.type
_entity.pdbx_description
1 polymer ?
#
loop_
_entity_poly.entity_id
_entity_poly.type
_entity_poly.pdbx_seq_one_letter_code
_entity_poly.pdbx_strand_id
1 'polypeptide(L)'
;MSVLNVIDTQTISASGSGYVVVKSGVLRCYAASASTIKIDAGPAVTLAAGEALLLSCGKAKNAQINAMTDAATAVITVLGGGTPAHKFAVGDYIATEANSDAAFTSAFVSAASGGKKVTAVSNTTITTDYDSSASSADYALGSAKVAAGTVPALKRAVKLTAGGADVVVEQVQVVGG
;
A
#
# COMPACT_ATOMS: atom_id res chain seq x y z
N MET A 1 -21.80 -8.91 19.76
CA MET A 1 -21.93 -9.02 18.29
C MET A 1 -20.81 -8.21 17.67
N SER A 2 -20.02 -8.82 16.79
CA SER A 2 -18.97 -8.09 16.07
C SER A 2 -19.59 -7.28 14.94
N VAL A 3 -19.20 -6.01 14.82
CA VAL A 3 -19.68 -5.10 13.77
C VAL A 3 -18.55 -4.86 12.76
N LEU A 4 -18.89 -4.74 11.47
CA LEU A 4 -17.94 -4.33 10.44
C LEU A 4 -18.00 -2.81 10.27
N ASN A 5 -16.88 -2.14 10.55
CA ASN A 5 -16.68 -0.74 10.22
C ASN A 5 -16.02 -0.62 8.85
N VAL A 6 -16.67 0.04 7.88
CA VAL A 6 -16.10 0.31 6.56
C VAL A 6 -15.23 1.55 6.64
N ILE A 7 -13.96 1.44 6.26
CA ILE A 7 -12.96 2.52 6.40
C ILE A 7 -12.41 3.01 5.05
N ASP A 8 -12.78 2.34 3.97
CA ASP A 8 -12.37 2.66 2.61
C ASP A 8 -13.28 1.91 1.63
N THR A 9 -13.63 2.53 0.52
CA THR A 9 -14.43 1.91 -0.54
C THR A 9 -13.85 2.27 -1.89
N GLN A 10 -13.72 1.26 -2.76
CA GLN A 10 -13.31 1.44 -4.14
C GLN A 10 -14.08 0.45 -5.03
N THR A 11 -14.36 0.84 -6.27
CA THR A 11 -14.83 -0.08 -7.31
C THR A 11 -13.68 -0.44 -8.23
N ILE A 12 -13.46 -1.73 -8.44
CA ILE A 12 -12.55 -2.25 -9.46
C ILE A 12 -13.40 -2.62 -10.67
N SER A 13 -13.22 -1.89 -11.77
CA SER A 13 -13.96 -2.13 -13.01
C SER A 13 -13.70 -3.53 -13.57
N ALA A 14 -14.68 -4.08 -14.28
CA ALA A 14 -14.61 -5.36 -14.96
C ALA A 14 -13.34 -5.50 -15.80
N SER A 15 -12.63 -6.62 -15.63
CA SER A 15 -11.32 -6.93 -16.24
C SER A 15 -10.22 -5.91 -15.93
N GLY A 16 -10.49 -4.94 -15.07
CA GLY A 16 -9.60 -3.88 -14.68
C GLY A 16 -8.75 -4.25 -13.46
N SER A 17 -7.78 -3.39 -13.18
CA SER A 17 -6.99 -3.44 -11.96
C SER A 17 -7.04 -2.11 -11.23
N GLY A 18 -7.04 -2.17 -9.91
CA GLY A 18 -6.84 -1.02 -9.04
C GLY A 18 -5.89 -1.34 -7.90
N TYR A 19 -5.58 -0.33 -7.11
CA TYR A 19 -4.66 -0.44 -5.99
C TYR A 19 -5.26 0.23 -4.77
N VAL A 20 -5.15 -0.42 -3.62
CA VAL A 20 -5.53 0.15 -2.32
C VAL A 20 -4.36 0.10 -1.36
N VAL A 21 -4.16 1.19 -0.61
CA VAL A 21 -3.27 1.18 0.57
C VAL A 21 -3.92 0.30 1.62
N VAL A 22 -3.21 -0.68 2.17
CA VAL A 22 -3.79 -1.61 3.15
C VAL A 22 -3.88 -0.94 4.52
N LYS A 23 -5.11 -0.75 5.00
CA LYS A 23 -5.43 -0.12 6.29
C LYS A 23 -5.75 -1.16 7.37
N SER A 24 -6.63 -2.14 7.10
CA SER A 24 -7.04 -3.18 8.07
C SER A 24 -6.50 -4.58 7.76
N GLY A 25 -6.24 -4.86 6.48
CA GLY A 25 -5.87 -6.19 5.98
C GLY A 25 -7.06 -7.12 5.70
N VAL A 26 -8.30 -6.63 5.86
CA VAL A 26 -9.53 -7.37 5.55
C VAL A 26 -10.35 -6.57 4.55
N LEU A 27 -10.75 -7.23 3.48
CA LEU A 27 -11.60 -6.69 2.43
C LEU A 27 -12.99 -7.32 2.51
N ARG A 28 -14.04 -6.53 2.29
CA ARG A 28 -15.36 -7.00 1.91
C ARG A 28 -15.51 -6.78 0.41
N CYS A 29 -15.63 -7.85 -0.35
CA CYS A 29 -15.73 -7.81 -1.80
C CYS A 29 -17.13 -8.23 -2.24
N TYR A 30 -17.77 -7.43 -3.07
CA TYR A 30 -19.12 -7.66 -3.60
C TYR A 30 -19.13 -7.47 -5.12
N ALA A 31 -19.82 -8.36 -5.82
CA ALA A 31 -20.09 -8.23 -7.24
C ALA A 31 -21.59 -8.49 -7.50
N ALA A 32 -22.24 -7.61 -8.26
CA ALA A 32 -23.67 -7.77 -8.60
C ALA A 32 -23.93 -8.94 -9.55
N SER A 33 -22.91 -9.36 -10.31
CA SER A 33 -22.91 -10.53 -11.18
C SER A 33 -21.71 -11.42 -10.85
N ALA A 34 -21.79 -12.71 -11.18
CA ALA A 34 -20.72 -13.65 -10.88
C ALA A 34 -19.39 -13.17 -11.49
N SER A 35 -18.35 -13.12 -10.67
CA SER A 35 -17.06 -12.56 -11.05
C SER A 35 -15.95 -13.23 -10.25
N THR A 36 -14.74 -12.69 -10.38
CA THR A 36 -13.61 -13.05 -9.55
C THR A 36 -12.90 -11.80 -9.05
N ILE A 37 -12.18 -11.91 -7.94
CA ILE A 37 -11.24 -10.89 -7.51
C ILE A 37 -9.90 -11.55 -7.21
N LYS A 38 -8.82 -10.99 -7.77
CA LYS A 38 -7.45 -11.43 -7.51
C LYS A 38 -6.75 -10.38 -6.66
N ILE A 39 -6.06 -10.83 -5.61
CA ILE A 39 -5.21 -9.98 -4.76
C ILE A 39 -3.75 -10.26 -5.13
N ASP A 40 -3.03 -9.23 -5.56
CA ASP A 40 -1.65 -9.30 -6.04
C ASP A 40 -1.45 -10.40 -7.10
N ALA A 41 -0.43 -11.24 -6.92
CA ALA A 41 -0.16 -12.40 -7.75
C ALA A 41 -0.85 -13.69 -7.26
N GLY A 42 -1.69 -13.61 -6.21
CA GLY A 42 -2.37 -14.76 -5.62
C GLY A 42 -3.47 -15.37 -6.52
N PRO A 43 -4.17 -16.41 -6.08
CA PRO A 43 -5.25 -17.01 -6.86
C PRO A 43 -6.44 -16.05 -7.04
N ALA A 44 -7.20 -16.24 -8.11
CA ALA A 44 -8.49 -15.56 -8.29
C ALA A 44 -9.53 -16.21 -7.37
N VAL A 45 -10.21 -15.39 -6.56
CA VAL A 45 -11.28 -15.83 -5.69
C VAL A 45 -12.62 -15.60 -6.38
N THR A 46 -13.44 -16.65 -6.46
CA THR A 46 -14.79 -16.57 -7.03
C THR A 46 -15.71 -15.74 -6.13
N LEU A 47 -16.46 -14.84 -6.76
CA LEU A 47 -17.52 -14.07 -6.12
C LEU A 47 -18.86 -14.51 -6.74
N ALA A 48 -19.75 -15.04 -5.90
CA ALA A 48 -21.13 -15.30 -6.30
C ALA A 48 -21.87 -13.99 -6.56
N ALA A 49 -22.83 -14.01 -7.48
CA ALA A 49 -23.63 -12.82 -7.80
C ALA A 49 -24.45 -12.39 -6.57
N GLY A 50 -24.35 -11.12 -6.19
CA GLY A 50 -25.18 -10.54 -5.13
C GLY A 50 -24.73 -10.87 -3.70
N GLU A 51 -23.61 -11.59 -3.52
CA GLU A 51 -23.09 -11.95 -2.21
C GLU A 51 -21.76 -11.25 -1.92
N ALA A 52 -21.60 -10.77 -0.68
CA ALA A 52 -20.35 -10.17 -0.23
C ALA A 52 -19.49 -11.23 0.49
N LEU A 53 -18.20 -11.26 0.20
CA LEU A 53 -17.23 -12.16 0.83
C LEU A 53 -16.16 -11.38 1.58
N LEU A 54 -15.79 -11.87 2.76
CA LEU A 54 -14.65 -11.34 3.52
C LEU A 54 -13.37 -12.04 3.09
N LEU A 55 -12.40 -11.27 2.64
CA LEU A 55 -11.11 -11.74 2.15
C LEU A 55 -9.97 -11.09 2.94
N SER A 56 -8.95 -11.88 3.28
CA SER A 56 -7.70 -11.32 3.80
C SER A 56 -6.83 -10.84 2.65
N CYS A 57 -6.34 -9.60 2.73
CA CYS A 57 -5.32 -9.08 1.82
C CYS A 57 -3.93 -8.97 2.49
N GLY A 58 -3.77 -9.61 3.65
CA GLY A 58 -2.58 -9.48 4.50
C GLY A 58 -2.57 -8.18 5.29
N LYS A 59 -1.85 -8.15 6.42
CA LYS A 59 -1.82 -6.98 7.30
C LYS A 59 -1.18 -5.76 6.63
N ALA A 60 -1.55 -4.59 7.11
CA ALA A 60 -0.86 -3.35 6.79
C ALA A 60 0.62 -3.45 7.16
N LYS A 61 1.49 -2.95 6.29
CA LYS A 61 2.91 -2.72 6.60
C LYS A 61 3.16 -1.24 6.48
N ASN A 62 3.84 -0.69 7.48
CA ASN A 62 4.20 0.71 7.56
C ASN A 62 5.68 0.78 7.96
N ALA A 63 6.43 1.67 7.34
CA ALA A 63 7.75 2.08 7.80
C ALA A 63 7.85 3.60 7.74
N GLN A 64 8.63 4.18 8.64
CA GLN A 64 8.99 5.59 8.57
C GLN A 64 10.22 5.73 7.67
N ILE A 65 10.31 6.80 6.88
CA ILE A 65 11.38 7.00 5.91
C ILE A 65 12.43 7.95 6.51
N ASN A 66 13.68 7.49 6.57
CA ASN A 66 14.84 8.28 7.01
C ASN A 66 15.54 8.96 5.83
N ALA A 67 15.61 8.29 4.68
CA ALA A 67 16.17 8.85 3.45
C ALA A 67 15.55 8.18 2.22
N MET A 68 15.52 8.89 1.09
CA MET A 68 15.07 8.35 -0.20
C MET A 68 15.90 8.96 -1.33
N THR A 69 16.45 8.13 -2.21
CA THR A 69 17.32 8.60 -3.29
C THR A 69 16.52 9.25 -4.43
N ASP A 70 17.09 10.22 -5.14
CA ASP A 70 16.53 10.88 -6.33
C ASP A 70 16.84 10.12 -7.64
N ALA A 71 16.41 8.86 -7.72
CA ALA A 71 16.77 7.96 -8.81
C ALA A 71 15.55 7.31 -9.46
N ALA A 72 15.72 6.84 -10.70
CA ALA A 72 14.71 6.04 -11.41
C ALA A 72 14.35 4.72 -10.70
N THR A 73 15.24 4.24 -9.84
CA THR A 73 15.03 3.14 -8.90
C THR A 73 15.33 3.62 -7.49
N ALA A 74 14.33 4.22 -6.84
CA ALA A 74 14.54 4.82 -5.53
C ALA A 74 14.90 3.77 -4.47
N VAL A 75 15.92 4.08 -3.67
CA VAL A 75 16.29 3.35 -2.46
C VAL A 75 15.76 4.11 -1.26
N ILE A 76 14.88 3.46 -0.50
CA ILE A 76 14.28 4.00 0.71
C ILE A 76 15.04 3.43 1.91
N THR A 77 15.65 4.29 2.70
CA THR A 77 16.21 3.93 4.00
C THR A 77 15.15 4.15 5.08
N VAL A 78 14.84 3.14 5.87
CA VAL A 78 13.81 3.25 6.91
C VAL A 78 14.36 3.80 8.22
N LEU A 79 13.53 4.56 8.93
CA LEU A 79 13.77 5.02 10.29
C LEU A 79 13.31 3.91 11.25
N GLY A 80 14.25 3.26 11.94
CA GLY A 80 13.95 2.23 12.92
C GLY A 80 15.17 1.39 13.31
N GLY A 81 15.05 0.65 14.41
CA GLY A 81 16.00 -0.38 14.81
C GLY A 81 15.48 -1.79 14.52
N GLY A 82 16.34 -2.80 14.66
CA GLY A 82 16.00 -4.21 14.46
C GLY A 82 16.50 -4.79 13.15
N THR A 83 16.34 -6.11 12.99
CA THR A 83 16.86 -6.87 11.85
C THR A 83 15.79 -7.85 11.34
N PRO A 84 15.11 -7.54 10.21
CA PRO A 84 15.11 -6.26 9.50
C PRO A 84 14.31 -5.16 10.23
N ALA A 85 14.66 -3.90 10.00
CA ALA A 85 13.98 -2.73 10.55
C ALA A 85 12.60 -2.46 9.90
N HIS A 86 12.20 -3.28 8.92
CA HIS A 86 10.92 -3.19 8.22
C HIS A 86 10.35 -4.57 7.86
N LYS A 87 9.05 -4.62 7.54
CA LYS A 87 8.34 -5.87 7.20
C LYS A 87 8.10 -6.07 5.69
N PHE A 88 8.60 -5.15 4.87
CA PHE A 88 8.46 -5.22 3.42
C PHE A 88 9.27 -6.36 2.81
N ALA A 89 8.76 -6.92 1.72
CA ALA A 89 9.38 -7.98 0.94
C ALA A 89 9.32 -7.62 -0.55
N VAL A 90 10.20 -8.27 -1.34
CA VAL A 90 10.18 -8.13 -2.80
C VAL A 90 8.80 -8.48 -3.36
N GLY A 91 8.30 -7.63 -4.27
CA GLY A 91 6.99 -7.77 -4.89
C GLY A 91 5.84 -7.09 -4.13
N ASP A 92 6.06 -6.61 -2.90
CA ASP A 92 5.07 -5.77 -2.21
C ASP A 92 4.82 -4.49 -3.03
N TYR A 93 3.55 -4.16 -3.28
CA TYR A 93 3.18 -2.84 -3.78
C TYR A 93 3.26 -1.81 -2.65
N ILE A 94 3.57 -0.57 -3.00
CA ILE A 94 3.83 0.50 -2.04
C ILE A 94 3.18 1.83 -2.43
N ALA A 95 3.03 2.68 -1.42
CA ALA A 95 2.73 4.10 -1.54
C ALA A 95 3.63 4.86 -0.56
N THR A 96 3.99 6.10 -0.90
CA THR A 96 4.80 6.98 -0.05
C THR A 96 4.03 8.26 0.24
N GLU A 97 4.11 8.72 1.49
CA GLU A 97 3.36 9.87 1.99
C GLU A 97 4.30 10.81 2.74
N ALA A 98 4.23 12.10 2.46
CA ALA A 98 5.07 13.11 3.11
C ALA A 98 4.79 13.27 4.61
N ASN A 99 3.58 12.91 5.08
CA ASN A 99 3.14 13.07 6.47
C ASN A 99 3.43 14.47 7.04
N SER A 100 3.13 15.51 6.25
CA SER A 100 3.37 16.93 6.55
C SER A 100 4.84 17.38 6.56
N ASP A 101 5.78 16.56 6.09
CA ASP A 101 7.13 17.02 5.78
C ASP A 101 7.23 17.66 4.39
N ALA A 102 7.28 18.98 4.32
CA ALA A 102 7.44 19.72 3.07
C ALA A 102 8.77 19.44 2.33
N ALA A 103 9.80 18.92 3.01
CA ALA A 103 11.05 18.52 2.36
C ALA A 103 10.88 17.21 1.57
N PHE A 104 9.87 16.41 1.90
CA PHE A 104 9.49 15.22 1.14
C PHE A 104 8.57 15.65 -0.02
N THR A 105 9.19 16.17 -1.07
CA THR A 105 8.54 16.82 -2.21
C THR A 105 7.65 15.86 -3.00
N SER A 106 6.87 16.39 -3.95
CA SER A 106 5.97 15.60 -4.80
C SER A 106 6.69 14.50 -5.60
N ALA A 107 7.98 14.67 -5.91
CA ALA A 107 8.80 13.67 -6.58
C ALA A 107 9.06 12.41 -5.72
N PHE A 108 8.81 12.48 -4.41
CA PHE A 108 8.92 11.35 -3.48
C PHE A 108 7.57 10.83 -3.00
N VAL A 109 6.46 11.52 -3.28
CA VAL A 109 5.11 11.12 -2.89
C VAL A 109 4.47 10.29 -4.00
N SER A 110 3.92 9.12 -3.69
CA SER A 110 3.16 8.32 -4.67
C SER A 110 1.89 7.77 -4.05
N ALA A 111 0.78 7.96 -4.77
CA ALA A 111 -0.44 7.23 -4.52
C ALA A 111 -0.24 5.73 -4.82
N ALA A 112 -1.02 4.86 -4.16
CA ALA A 112 -0.99 3.42 -4.42
C ALA A 112 -1.31 3.07 -5.89
N SER A 113 -2.12 3.89 -6.56
CA SER A 113 -2.45 3.74 -7.98
C SER A 113 -1.24 3.83 -8.91
N GLY A 114 -0.11 4.39 -8.44
CA GLY A 114 1.16 4.36 -9.17
C GLY A 114 1.75 2.96 -9.35
N GLY A 115 1.23 1.96 -8.64
CA GLY A 115 1.58 0.55 -8.83
C GLY A 115 3.03 0.21 -8.54
N LYS A 116 3.72 1.06 -7.77
CA LYS A 116 5.14 0.91 -7.44
C LYS A 116 5.36 -0.30 -6.54
N LYS A 117 6.49 -0.98 -6.71
CA LYS A 117 6.86 -2.22 -6.05
C LYS A 117 8.22 -2.17 -5.42
N VAL A 118 8.38 -3.00 -4.40
CA VAL A 118 9.69 -3.38 -3.86
C VAL A 118 10.38 -4.36 -4.80
N THR A 119 11.64 -4.09 -5.14
CA THR A 119 12.49 -4.92 -6.01
C THR A 119 13.60 -5.62 -5.26
N ALA A 120 14.10 -5.03 -4.16
CA ALA A 120 15.07 -5.63 -3.26
C ALA A 120 14.90 -5.12 -1.83
N VAL A 121 15.38 -5.87 -0.85
CA VAL A 121 15.37 -5.50 0.56
C VAL A 121 16.68 -5.85 1.24
N SER A 122 17.10 -5.02 2.20
CA SER A 122 18.14 -5.31 3.17
C SER A 122 17.57 -5.19 4.60
N ASN A 123 18.43 -5.07 5.61
CA ASN A 123 17.97 -4.83 6.97
C ASN A 123 17.34 -3.45 7.14
N THR A 124 17.83 -2.43 6.42
CA THR A 124 17.43 -1.03 6.61
C THR A 124 17.03 -0.32 5.32
N THR A 125 17.18 -0.98 4.17
CA THR A 125 16.90 -0.37 2.87
C THR A 125 15.91 -1.20 2.06
N ILE A 126 15.05 -0.50 1.33
CA ILE A 126 14.06 -1.05 0.41
C ILE A 126 14.33 -0.41 -0.95
N THR A 127 14.73 -1.21 -1.93
CA THR A 127 14.86 -0.75 -3.33
C THR A 127 13.53 -0.94 -4.03
N THR A 128 13.16 0.00 -4.89
CA THR A 128 11.84 0.04 -5.53
C THR A 128 11.95 0.36 -7.02
N ASP A 129 10.85 0.15 -7.76
CA ASP A 129 10.67 0.67 -9.12
C ASP A 129 10.02 2.08 -9.14
N TYR A 130 10.01 2.76 -7.98
CA TYR A 130 9.63 4.16 -7.89
C TYR A 130 10.70 4.99 -8.59
N ASP A 131 10.27 5.83 -9.54
CA ASP A 131 11.11 6.84 -10.18
C ASP A 131 10.93 8.20 -9.51
N SER A 132 11.93 8.61 -8.73
CA SER A 132 12.01 9.90 -8.04
C SER A 132 13.05 10.82 -8.67
N SER A 133 13.53 10.53 -9.89
CA SER A 133 14.61 11.30 -10.53
C SER A 133 14.20 12.71 -10.96
N ALA A 134 12.93 13.08 -10.75
CA ALA A 134 12.45 14.45 -10.88
C ALA A 134 12.79 15.32 -9.66
N SER A 135 13.24 14.74 -8.54
CA SER A 135 13.79 15.51 -7.42
C SER A 135 15.15 16.10 -7.80
N SER A 136 15.51 17.22 -7.19
CA SER A 136 16.81 17.88 -7.40
C SER A 136 17.94 17.31 -6.54
N ALA A 137 17.59 16.54 -5.51
CA ALA A 137 18.51 15.90 -4.57
C ALA A 137 17.81 14.77 -3.81
N ASP A 138 18.61 13.87 -3.23
CA ASP A 138 18.18 12.90 -2.23
C ASP A 138 17.43 13.56 -1.06
N TYR A 139 16.38 12.88 -0.59
CA TYR A 139 15.71 13.23 0.66
C TYR A 139 16.51 12.69 1.86
N ALA A 140 16.70 13.54 2.87
CA ALA A 140 17.22 13.16 4.17
C ALA A 140 16.34 13.74 5.29
N LEU A 141 15.95 12.91 6.25
CA LEU A 141 15.07 13.28 7.34
C LEU A 141 15.75 14.26 8.31
N GLY A 142 15.14 15.43 8.49
CA GLY A 142 15.55 16.37 9.52
C GLY A 142 15.15 15.90 10.92
N SER A 143 16.05 16.00 11.91
CA SER A 143 15.78 15.58 13.30
C SER A 143 14.56 16.27 13.92
N ALA A 144 14.28 17.51 13.53
CA ALA A 144 13.08 18.25 13.96
C ALA A 144 11.75 17.56 13.55
N LYS A 145 11.74 16.80 12.45
CA LYS A 145 10.56 16.08 11.97
C LYS A 145 10.24 14.86 12.81
N VAL A 146 11.27 14.22 13.36
CA VAL A 146 11.12 13.13 14.32
C VAL A 146 10.44 13.65 15.59
N ALA A 147 10.94 14.76 16.14
CA ALA A 147 10.35 15.40 17.33
C ALA A 147 8.90 15.88 17.08
N ALA A 148 8.60 16.34 15.87
CA ALA A 148 7.27 16.78 15.48
C ALA A 148 6.31 15.65 15.06
N GLY A 149 6.77 14.40 14.95
CA GLY A 149 5.94 13.27 14.50
C GLY A 149 5.49 13.35 13.03
N THR A 150 6.16 14.18 12.22
CA THR A 150 5.81 14.45 10.80
C THR A 150 6.73 13.69 9.84
N VAL A 151 7.22 12.54 10.25
CA VAL A 151 8.15 11.73 9.44
C VAL A 151 7.41 11.10 8.25
N PRO A 152 7.93 11.20 7.01
CA PRO A 152 7.32 10.54 5.86
C PRO A 152 7.18 9.03 6.06
N ALA A 153 6.19 8.44 5.40
CA ALA A 153 5.83 7.06 5.58
C ALA A 153 5.84 6.28 4.27
N LEU A 154 6.32 5.05 4.35
CA LEU A 154 6.14 4.01 3.35
C LEU A 154 4.99 3.10 3.79
N LYS A 155 4.00 2.94 2.92
CA LYS A 155 2.79 2.15 3.16
C LYS A 155 2.73 0.98 2.19
N ARG A 156 2.26 -0.18 2.65
CA ARG A 156 1.92 -1.30 1.75
C ARG A 156 0.61 -1.00 1.02
N ALA A 157 0.62 -1.28 -0.27
CA ALA A 157 -0.56 -1.38 -1.10
C ALA A 157 -0.76 -2.83 -1.59
N VAL A 158 -1.92 -3.10 -2.17
CA VAL A 158 -2.22 -4.34 -2.89
C VAL A 158 -2.82 -4.03 -4.24
N LYS A 159 -2.49 -4.83 -5.25
CA LYS A 159 -3.18 -4.83 -6.53
C LYS A 159 -4.43 -5.68 -6.42
N LEU A 160 -5.54 -5.16 -6.92
CA LEU A 160 -6.82 -5.85 -7.01
C LEU A 160 -7.18 -5.96 -8.48
N THR A 161 -7.50 -7.16 -8.97
CA THR A 161 -7.91 -7.38 -10.37
C THR A 161 -9.26 -8.06 -10.41
N ALA A 162 -10.25 -7.39 -11.00
CA ALA A 162 -11.60 -7.93 -11.16
C ALA A 162 -11.68 -8.87 -12.37
N GLY A 163 -12.58 -9.84 -12.30
CA GLY A 163 -12.95 -10.73 -13.39
C GLY A 163 -13.94 -10.08 -14.35
N GLY A 164 -14.96 -10.82 -14.78
CA GLY A 164 -15.90 -10.37 -15.81
C GLY A 164 -16.86 -9.24 -15.44
N ALA A 165 -17.00 -8.90 -14.14
CA ALA A 165 -17.88 -7.83 -13.67
C ALA A 165 -17.17 -6.92 -12.67
N ASP A 166 -17.69 -5.70 -12.52
CA ASP A 166 -17.25 -4.74 -11.51
C ASP A 166 -17.32 -5.34 -10.10
N VAL A 167 -16.30 -5.06 -9.30
CA VAL A 167 -16.22 -5.51 -7.91
C VAL A 167 -16.12 -4.29 -7.00
N VAL A 168 -17.10 -4.13 -6.11
CA VAL A 168 -17.00 -3.17 -5.00
C VAL A 168 -16.13 -3.81 -3.93
N VAL A 169 -15.06 -3.13 -3.56
CA VAL A 169 -14.11 -3.56 -2.54
C VAL A 169 -14.08 -2.54 -1.42
N GLU A 170 -14.32 -3.01 -0.22
CA GLU A 170 -14.28 -2.19 0.98
C GLU A 170 -13.23 -2.71 1.94
N GLN A 171 -12.39 -1.82 2.47
CA GLN A 171 -11.56 -2.20 3.61
C GLN A 171 -12.42 -2.11 4.86
N VAL A 172 -12.44 -3.18 5.64
CA VAL A 172 -13.27 -3.26 6.85
C VAL A 172 -12.44 -3.57 8.09
N GLN A 173 -12.87 -3.03 9.22
CA GLN A 173 -12.38 -3.40 10.54
C GLN A 173 -13.48 -4.14 11.30
N VAL A 174 -13.12 -5.26 11.92
CA VAL A 174 -14.00 -5.98 12.85
C VAL A 174 -13.90 -5.31 14.21
N VAL A 175 -15.04 -4.87 14.76
CA VAL A 175 -15.14 -4.17 16.05
C VAL A 175 -15.91 -5.03 17.05
N GLY A 176 -15.43 -5.11 18.29
CA GLY A 176 -16.13 -5.79 19.39
C GLY A 176 -16.02 -7.32 19.36
N GLY A 177 -14.83 -7.85 19.07
CA GLY A 177 -14.45 -9.25 19.27
C GLY A 177 -13.61 -9.42 20.53
#